data_AF-A0A959E561-F1
#
_entry.id   AF-A0A959E561-F1
#
_cell.length_a   1.000
_cell.length_b   1.000
_cell.length_c   1.000
_cell.angle_alpha   90.00
_cell.angle_beta   90.00
_cell.angle_gamma   90.00
#
_symmetry.space_group_name_H-M   'P 1'
#
loop_
_entity.id
_entity.type
_entity.pdbx_description
1 polymer ?
#
loop_
_entity_poly.entity_id
_entity_poly.type
_entity_poly.pdbx_seq_one_letter_code
_entity_poly.pdbx_strand_id
1 'polypeptide(L)'
;MRYKEPSSRSELALGLVEDLVDQEHYIRLLDEFVERAVSADEESYSQKGQSQIGQRPYGARTLIKLYLYGYLNRISSSRRL
;
A
#
# COMPACT_ATOMS: atom_id res chain seq x y z
N MET A 1 -1.39 -7.02 -18.90
CA MET A 1 -0.80 -5.69 -18.62
C MET A 1 -0.17 -5.74 -17.23
N ARG A 2 1.04 -5.21 -17.01
CA ARG A 2 1.81 -5.47 -15.77
C ARG A 2 1.95 -4.20 -14.93
N TYR A 3 1.36 -4.20 -13.74
CA TYR A 3 1.56 -3.18 -12.71
C TYR A 3 2.96 -3.32 -12.09
N LYS A 4 3.37 -2.39 -11.20
CA LYS A 4 4.35 -2.78 -10.18
C LYS A 4 3.57 -3.66 -9.22
N GLU A 5 3.70 -4.96 -9.39
CA GLU A 5 3.17 -5.90 -8.42
C GLU A 5 3.88 -5.62 -7.09
N PRO A 6 3.13 -5.46 -5.99
CA PRO A 6 3.77 -5.48 -4.70
C PRO A 6 4.47 -6.83 -4.59
N SER A 7 5.80 -6.83 -4.59
CA SER A 7 6.55 -8.02 -4.19
C SER A 7 6.01 -8.43 -2.83
N SER A 8 5.56 -9.68 -2.72
CA SER A 8 5.28 -10.25 -1.41
C SER A 8 6.52 -10.00 -0.55
N ARG A 9 6.32 -9.48 0.67
CA ARG A 9 7.38 -9.14 1.64
C ARG A 9 8.25 -10.33 2.05
N SER A 10 8.03 -11.50 1.45
CA SER A 10 8.75 -12.75 1.58
C SER A 10 10.11 -12.82 0.89
N GLU A 11 10.50 -11.84 0.07
CA GLU A 11 11.75 -11.92 -0.72
C GLU A 11 13.00 -11.27 -0.07
N LEU A 12 12.95 -10.84 1.20
CA LEU A 12 14.14 -10.38 1.92
C LEU A 12 14.39 -11.25 3.16
N ALA A 13 15.45 -12.05 3.11
CA ALA A 13 15.87 -12.99 4.15
C ALA A 13 16.50 -12.30 5.38
N LEU A 14 15.68 -11.53 6.11
CA LEU A 14 15.94 -11.03 7.48
C LEU A 14 14.68 -11.26 8.33
N GLY A 15 14.19 -12.50 8.38
CA GLY A 15 12.79 -12.75 8.78
C GLY A 15 11.83 -12.10 7.78
N LEU A 16 10.61 -12.60 7.65
CA LEU A 16 9.66 -11.81 6.88
C LEU A 16 9.44 -10.51 7.65
N VAL A 17 9.44 -9.35 6.97
CA VAL A 17 8.99 -8.09 7.59
C VAL A 17 7.57 -8.26 8.18
N GLU A 18 6.80 -9.19 7.62
CA GLU A 18 5.50 -9.64 8.14
C GLU A 18 5.56 -10.31 9.50
N ASP A 19 6.65 -10.99 9.84
CA ASP A 19 6.86 -11.64 11.13
C ASP A 19 7.23 -10.63 12.23
N LEU A 20 7.63 -9.41 11.85
CA LEU A 20 7.94 -8.32 12.80
C LEU A 20 6.68 -7.65 13.35
N VAL A 21 5.52 -7.90 12.74
CA VAL A 21 4.24 -7.33 13.15
C VAL A 21 3.46 -8.41 13.89
N ASP A 22 3.00 -8.12 15.11
CA ASP A 22 2.17 -9.07 15.87
C ASP A 22 0.89 -9.42 15.09
N GLN A 23 0.40 -10.66 15.19
CA GLN A 23 -0.86 -11.10 14.58
C GLN A 23 -2.07 -10.32 15.09
N GLU A 24 -2.02 -9.84 16.34
CA GLU A 24 -3.10 -9.05 16.93
C GLU A 24 -2.90 -7.54 16.75
N HIS A 25 -1.84 -7.13 16.03
CA HIS A 25 -1.57 -5.72 15.82
C HIS A 25 -2.66 -5.06 14.95
N TYR A 26 -3.17 -3.91 15.41
CA TYR A 26 -4.26 -3.16 14.75
C TYR A 26 -3.99 -2.80 13.28
N ILE A 27 -2.71 -2.77 12.87
CA ILE A 27 -2.33 -2.50 11.48
C ILE A 27 -2.88 -3.55 10.51
N ARG A 28 -3.04 -4.81 10.95
CA ARG A 28 -3.59 -5.90 10.12
C ARG A 28 -5.09 -5.69 9.86
N LEU A 29 -5.81 -5.14 10.84
CA LEU A 29 -7.20 -4.72 10.65
C LEU A 29 -7.31 -3.58 9.63
N LEU A 30 -6.38 -2.62 9.68
CA LEU A 30 -6.32 -1.52 8.71
C LEU A 30 -5.98 -2.02 7.30
N ASP A 31 -5.07 -2.98 7.17
CA ASP A 31 -4.76 -3.62 5.89
C ASP A 31 -6.00 -4.25 5.26
N GLU A 32 -6.73 -5.08 6.02
CA GLU A 32 -7.98 -5.70 5.59
C GLU A 32 -9.07 -4.66 5.27
N PHE A 33 -9.17 -3.60 6.07
CA PHE A 33 -10.10 -2.50 5.82
C PHE A 33 -9.82 -1.83 4.48
N VAL A 34 -8.56 -1.53 4.16
CA VAL A 34 -8.19 -0.91 2.88
C VAL A 34 -8.47 -1.85 1.72
N GLU A 35 -8.15 -3.14 1.86
CA GLU A 35 -8.45 -4.13 0.80
C GLU A 35 -9.95 -4.18 0.50
N ARG A 36 -10.79 -4.25 1.53
CA ARG A 36 -12.26 -4.26 1.35
C ARG A 36 -12.79 -2.94 0.82
N ALA A 37 -12.29 -1.81 1.32
CA ALA A 37 -12.73 -0.48 0.87
C ALA A 37 -12.47 -0.27 -0.62
N VAL A 38 -11.28 -0.67 -1.11
CA VAL A 38 -10.96 -0.55 -2.54
C VAL A 38 -11.75 -1.54 -3.37
N SER A 39 -11.94 -2.76 -2.88
CA SER A 39 -12.69 -3.80 -3.62
C SER A 39 -14.19 -3.51 -3.71
N ALA A 40 -14.74 -2.74 -2.76
CA ALA A 40 -16.14 -2.34 -2.77
C ALA A 40 -16.48 -1.32 -3.87
N ASP A 41 -15.49 -0.57 -4.37
CA ASP A 41 -15.69 0.47 -5.39
C ASP A 41 -14.48 0.57 -6.34
N GLU A 42 -14.16 -0.55 -7.01
CA GLU A 42 -12.99 -0.61 -7.88
C GLU A 42 -13.02 0.41 -9.03
N GLU A 43 -14.21 0.85 -9.44
CA GLU A 43 -14.40 1.82 -10.53
C GLU A 43 -13.91 3.22 -10.12
N SER A 44 -14.24 3.67 -8.90
CA SER A 44 -13.72 4.92 -8.34
C SER A 44 -12.21 4.90 -8.10
N TYR A 45 -11.63 3.70 -7.90
CA TYR A 45 -10.19 3.49 -7.72
C TYR A 45 -9.45 3.13 -9.01
N SER A 46 -10.11 3.24 -10.17
CA SER A 46 -9.54 3.01 -11.49
C SER A 46 -8.34 3.93 -11.77
N GLN A 47 -7.27 3.36 -12.34
CA GLN A 47 -5.95 4.02 -12.45
C GLN A 47 -5.94 5.16 -13.47
N LYS A 48 -5.54 6.35 -13.02
CA LYS A 48 -5.19 7.49 -13.88
C LYS A 48 -3.68 7.55 -14.09
N GLY A 49 -3.24 7.62 -15.34
CA GLY A 49 -1.82 7.74 -15.72
C GLY A 49 -1.30 6.56 -16.55
N GLN A 50 -1.58 6.56 -17.85
CA GLN A 50 -1.15 5.54 -18.81
C GLN A 50 0.13 5.96 -19.57
N SER A 51 1.00 6.75 -18.94
CA SER A 51 2.21 7.21 -19.63
C SER A 51 3.10 6.01 -19.95
N GLN A 52 3.46 5.86 -21.23
CA GLN A 52 4.42 4.83 -21.67
C GLN A 52 5.86 5.16 -21.24
N ILE A 53 6.10 6.41 -20.81
CA ILE A 53 7.40 6.94 -20.42
C ILE A 53 7.33 7.40 -18.97
N GLY A 54 8.25 6.92 -18.13
CA GLY A 54 8.35 7.29 -16.71
C GLY A 54 8.00 6.17 -15.73
N GLN A 55 7.93 6.52 -14.44
CA GLN A 55 7.64 5.57 -13.37
C GLN A 55 6.16 5.17 -13.37
N ARG A 56 5.88 3.86 -13.30
CA ARG A 56 4.52 3.33 -13.16
C ARG A 56 3.83 3.91 -11.92
N PRO A 57 2.53 4.26 -12.00
CA PRO A 57 1.78 4.69 -10.83
C PRO A 57 1.67 3.55 -9.81
N TYR A 58 1.60 3.92 -8.53
CA TYR A 58 1.22 2.98 -7.48
C TYR A 58 -0.28 2.64 -7.59
N GLY A 59 -0.65 1.42 -7.20
CA GLY A 59 -2.06 1.05 -7.08
C GLY A 59 -2.75 1.83 -5.95
N ALA A 60 -4.06 2.02 -6.07
CA ALA A 60 -4.86 2.75 -5.07
C ALA A 60 -4.70 2.15 -3.66
N ARG A 61 -4.79 0.81 -3.53
CA ARG A 61 -4.56 0.06 -2.28
C ARG A 61 -3.22 0.45 -1.65
N THR A 62 -2.15 0.44 -2.44
CA THR A 62 -0.80 0.77 -1.98
C THR A 62 -0.68 2.23 -1.53
N LEU A 63 -1.26 3.18 -2.28
CA LEU A 63 -1.23 4.59 -1.91
C LEU A 63 -1.97 4.87 -0.61
N ILE A 64 -3.15 4.28 -0.42
CA ILE A 64 -3.95 4.45 0.80
C ILE A 64 -3.19 3.88 2.00
N LYS A 65 -2.62 2.67 1.87
CA LYS A 65 -1.79 2.06 2.92
C LYS A 65 -0.59 2.94 3.26
N LEU A 66 0.13 3.45 2.26
CA LEU A 66 1.28 4.33 2.47
C LEU A 66 0.89 5.63 3.20
N TYR A 67 -0.25 6.22 2.82
CA TYR A 67 -0.78 7.42 3.46
C TYR A 67 -1.12 7.16 4.94
N LEU A 68 -1.86 6.08 5.22
CA LEU A 68 -2.23 5.70 6.58
C LEU A 68 -1.00 5.42 7.44
N TYR A 69 -0.03 4.67 6.92
CA TYR A 69 1.21 4.35 7.64
C TYR A 69 2.04 5.59 7.94
N GLY A 70 2.17 6.49 6.96
CA GLY A 70 2.84 7.77 7.17
C GLY A 70 2.14 8.63 8.23
N TYR A 71 0.82 8.73 8.14
CA TYR A 71 0.00 9.50 9.07
C TYR A 71 0.10 8.97 10.51
N LEU A 72 -0.11 7.65 10.70
CA LEU A 72 -0.09 7.01 12.02
C LEU A 72 1.27 7.11 12.70
N ASN A 73 2.35 6.96 11.93
CA ASN A 73 3.71 7.05 12.45
C ASN A 73 4.22 8.49 12.52
N ARG A 74 3.38 9.49 12.20
CA ARG A 74 3.75 10.91 12.11
C ARG A 74 5.00 11.14 11.26
N ILE A 75 5.23 10.26 10.28
CA ILE A 75 6.33 10.38 9.35
C ILE A 75 5.94 11.49 8.41
N SER A 76 6.64 12.62 8.50
CA SER A 76 6.48 13.65 7.50
C SER A 76 6.88 13.04 6.16
N SER A 77 5.91 12.93 5.24
CA SER A 77 6.25 13.07 3.83
C SER A 77 7.14 14.32 3.71
N SER A 78 8.13 14.33 2.81
CA SER A 78 9.09 15.44 2.68
C SER A 78 8.42 16.83 2.57
N ARG A 79 7.12 16.87 2.32
CA ARG A 79 6.22 17.96 2.67
C ARG A 79 5.09 17.40 3.53
N ARG A 80 4.89 17.98 4.72
CA ARG A 80 3.66 17.88 5.53
C ARG A 80 2.45 17.87 4.57
N LEU A 81 1.72 16.76 4.57
CA LEU A 81 0.44 16.64 3.85
C LEU A 81 -0.52 17.75 4.30
#